data_AF-Q2FSB3-F1
#
_entry.id   AF-Q2FSB3-F1
#
_cell.length_a   1.000
_cell.length_b   1.000
_cell.length_c   1.000
_cell.angle_alpha   90.00
_cell.angle_beta   90.00
_cell.angle_gamma   90.00
#
_symmetry.space_group_name_H-M   'P 1'
#
loop_
_entity.id
_entity.type
_entity.pdbx_description
1 polymer ?
#
loop_
_entity_poly.entity_id
_entity_poly.type
_entity_poly.pdbx_seq_one_letter_code
_entity_poly.pdbx_strand_id
1 'polypeptide(L)'
;MKTSEKNNPGTLDLHELYAYKPEDLSLDITHTSYSNMAYVQVSYRDVSIDFLEMPGVRSEGKNIVKGSRVYMSHAAAQKLAESLSKLLDKVHSDGEMETYTPVSDHTQSNSPATKKSK
;
A
#
# COMPACT_ATOMS: atom_id res chain seq x y z
N MET A 1 -23.60 -25.66 -11.89
CA MET A 1 -24.08 -24.28 -12.16
C MET A 1 -24.68 -23.74 -10.88
N LYS A 2 -23.97 -22.86 -10.16
CA LYS A 2 -24.53 -22.11 -9.03
C LYS A 2 -24.58 -20.64 -9.41
N THR A 3 -25.69 -20.04 -9.03
CA THR A 3 -26.33 -18.81 -9.48
C THR A 3 -25.51 -17.55 -9.23
N SER A 4 -25.40 -16.72 -10.26
CA SER A 4 -24.90 -15.34 -10.24
C SER A 4 -25.85 -14.45 -9.43
N GLU A 5 -25.38 -13.87 -8.33
CA GLU A 5 -26.08 -12.79 -7.65
C GLU A 5 -26.04 -11.52 -8.53
N LYS A 6 -27.17 -10.84 -8.60
CA LYS A 6 -27.38 -9.63 -9.40
C LYS A 6 -26.60 -8.47 -8.77
N ASN A 7 -25.51 -8.05 -9.41
CA ASN A 7 -24.85 -6.80 -9.08
C ASN A 7 -25.81 -5.62 -9.32
N ASN A 8 -26.11 -4.86 -8.27
CA ASN A 8 -26.86 -3.61 -8.35
C ASN A 8 -26.06 -2.62 -9.23
N PRO A 9 -26.66 -1.98 -10.25
CA PRO A 9 -25.93 -1.21 -11.27
C PRO A 9 -25.31 0.13 -10.80
N GLY A 10 -25.13 0.33 -9.49
CA GLY A 10 -24.63 1.59 -8.91
C GLY A 10 -23.58 1.44 -7.80
N THR A 11 -23.23 0.22 -7.38
CA THR A 11 -22.20 0.01 -6.35
C THR A 11 -20.92 -0.47 -7.03
N LEU A 12 -19.90 0.40 -7.09
CA LEU A 12 -18.58 0.04 -7.59
C LEU A 12 -17.81 -0.64 -6.45
N ASP A 13 -17.56 -1.95 -6.59
CA ASP A 13 -16.67 -2.66 -5.68
C ASP A 13 -15.21 -2.30 -6.00
N LEU A 14 -14.62 -1.46 -5.14
CA LEU A 14 -13.21 -1.05 -5.27
C LEU A 14 -12.25 -2.22 -5.03
N HIS A 15 -12.62 -3.19 -4.20
CA HIS A 15 -11.77 -4.35 -3.95
C HIS A 15 -11.66 -5.20 -5.22
N GLU A 16 -12.78 -5.47 -5.90
CA GLU A 16 -12.77 -6.16 -7.19
C GLU A 16 -12.04 -5.35 -8.27
N LEU A 17 -12.22 -4.02 -8.28
CA LEU A 17 -11.57 -3.13 -9.25
C LEU A 17 -10.03 -3.14 -9.14
N TYR A 18 -9.51 -3.13 -7.92
CA TYR A 18 -8.07 -3.13 -7.63
C TYR A 18 -7.50 -4.53 -7.40
N ALA A 19 -8.28 -5.61 -7.51
CA ALA A 19 -7.77 -6.96 -7.42
C ALA A 19 -6.87 -7.30 -8.62
N TYR A 20 -5.61 -7.64 -8.34
CA TYR A 20 -4.64 -8.11 -9.33
C TYR A 20 -3.96 -9.38 -8.83
N LYS A 21 -3.55 -10.23 -9.76
CA LYS A 21 -2.68 -11.36 -9.43
C LYS A 21 -1.24 -10.87 -9.31
N PRO A 22 -0.40 -11.44 -8.44
CA PRO A 22 0.99 -11.02 -8.31
C PRO A 22 1.76 -11.00 -9.63
N GLU A 23 1.44 -11.90 -10.56
CA GLU A 23 2.07 -11.97 -11.88
C GLU A 23 1.69 -10.80 -12.82
N ASP A 24 0.55 -10.16 -12.57
CA ASP A 24 0.05 -9.02 -13.35
C ASP A 24 0.63 -7.69 -12.86
N LEU A 25 1.38 -7.68 -11.76
CA LEU A 25 2.01 -6.48 -11.20
C LEU A 25 3.22 -6.07 -12.04
N SER A 26 3.22 -4.83 -12.52
CA SER A 26 4.36 -4.24 -13.24
C SER A 26 4.80 -2.97 -12.54
N LEU A 27 6.08 -2.87 -12.21
CA LEU A 27 6.67 -1.66 -11.64
C LEU A 27 7.11 -0.71 -12.75
N ASP A 28 6.64 0.53 -12.68
CA ASP A 28 7.07 1.63 -13.53
C ASP A 28 7.95 2.57 -12.67
N ILE A 29 9.26 2.31 -12.68
CA ILE A 29 10.23 3.11 -11.93
C ILE A 29 10.56 4.35 -12.75
N THR A 30 9.89 5.46 -12.43
CA THR A 30 10.00 6.73 -13.16
C THR A 30 11.18 7.57 -12.70
N HIS A 31 11.66 7.34 -11.47
CA HIS A 31 12.79 8.05 -10.90
C HIS A 31 13.74 7.09 -10.21
N THR A 32 15.04 7.30 -10.41
CA THR A 32 16.10 6.54 -9.75
C THR A 32 17.14 7.49 -9.21
N SER A 33 17.48 7.33 -7.93
CA SER A 33 18.50 8.13 -7.26
C SER A 33 19.45 7.26 -6.43
N TYR A 34 20.62 7.79 -6.08
CA TYR A 34 21.56 7.17 -5.14
C TYR A 34 21.69 8.05 -3.90
N SER A 35 21.56 7.47 -2.71
CA SER A 35 21.60 8.17 -1.42
C SER A 35 23.03 8.52 -0.98
N ASN A 36 23.79 9.22 -1.83
CA ASN A 36 25.10 9.80 -1.49
C ASN A 36 25.35 11.10 -2.29
N MET A 37 26.08 12.06 -1.70
CA MET A 37 26.48 13.33 -2.34
C MET A 37 27.65 13.21 -3.32
N ALA A 38 28.22 12.01 -3.46
CA ALA A 38 29.38 11.77 -4.31
C ALA A 38 29.00 11.01 -5.59
N TYR A 39 29.62 11.36 -6.72
CA TYR A 39 29.63 10.56 -7.94
C TYR A 39 30.21 9.18 -7.61
N VAL A 40 29.37 8.14 -7.55
CA VAL A 40 29.79 6.78 -7.15
C VAL A 40 29.48 5.77 -8.26
N GLN A 41 30.50 4.98 -8.62
CA GLN A 41 30.37 3.76 -9.42
C GLN A 41 29.60 2.70 -8.61
N VAL A 42 28.54 2.15 -9.21
CA VAL A 42 27.69 1.11 -8.63
C VAL A 42 28.54 -0.11 -8.22
N SER A 43 28.44 -0.52 -6.96
CA SER A 43 29.17 -1.68 -6.43
C SER A 43 28.20 -2.85 -6.19
N TYR A 44 28.69 -4.09 -6.29
CA TYR A 44 27.90 -5.31 -6.08
C TYR A 44 27.26 -5.44 -4.68
N ARG A 45 27.56 -4.54 -3.74
CA ARG A 45 27.01 -4.52 -2.36
C ARG A 45 25.99 -3.42 -2.11
N ASP A 46 25.56 -2.71 -3.15
CA ASP A 46 24.51 -1.71 -3.02
C ASP A 46 23.12 -2.38 -2.91
N VAL A 47 22.26 -1.77 -2.10
CA VAL A 47 20.87 -2.17 -1.86
C VAL A 47 19.94 -1.11 -2.44
N SER A 48 18.75 -1.50 -2.90
CA SER A 48 17.72 -0.57 -3.36
C SER A 48 16.44 -0.68 -2.54
N ILE A 49 15.79 0.46 -2.34
CA ILE A 49 14.43 0.56 -1.80
C ILE A 49 13.54 1.21 -2.84
N ASP A 50 12.38 0.59 -3.08
CA ASP A 50 11.36 1.11 -3.98
C ASP A 50 10.23 1.73 -3.16
N PHE A 51 9.97 3.01 -3.43
CA PHE A 51 8.80 3.72 -2.93
C PHE A 51 7.73 3.67 -3.99
N LEU A 52 6.62 3.00 -3.68
CA LEU A 52 5.55 2.69 -4.63
C LEU A 52 4.30 3.54 -4.36
N GLU A 53 3.72 4.09 -5.41
CA GLU A 53 2.47 4.85 -5.38
C GLU A 53 1.29 3.89 -5.57
N MET A 54 0.55 3.64 -4.49
CA MET A 54 -0.59 2.73 -4.47
C MET A 54 -1.92 3.49 -4.36
N PRO A 55 -3.01 3.00 -4.99
CA PRO A 55 -3.07 1.82 -5.86
C PRO A 55 -2.49 2.10 -7.26
N GLY A 56 -2.02 1.04 -7.92
CA GLY A 56 -1.59 1.11 -9.32
C GLY A 56 -2.72 1.39 -10.31
N VAL A 57 -2.36 1.67 -11.56
CA VAL A 57 -3.28 1.86 -12.68
C VAL A 57 -3.34 0.59 -13.52
N ARG A 58 -4.55 0.06 -13.75
CA ARG A 58 -4.74 -1.11 -14.60
C ARG A 58 -4.68 -0.71 -16.08
N SER A 59 -3.76 -1.30 -16.83
CA SER A 59 -3.60 -1.09 -18.28
C SER A 59 -3.17 -2.38 -18.95
N GLU A 60 -3.82 -2.74 -20.07
CA GLU A 60 -3.49 -3.94 -20.86
C GLU A 60 -3.46 -5.24 -20.04
N GLY A 61 -4.33 -5.35 -19.03
CA GLY A 61 -4.39 -6.52 -18.14
C GLY A 61 -3.37 -6.51 -17.01
N LYS A 62 -2.41 -5.58 -16.99
CA LYS A 62 -1.41 -5.41 -15.93
C LYS A 62 -1.82 -4.32 -14.94
N ASN A 63 -1.41 -4.47 -13.70
CA ASN A 63 -1.49 -3.41 -12.70
C ASN A 63 -0.15 -2.67 -12.66
N ILE A 64 -0.10 -1.46 -13.20
CA ILE A 64 1.11 -0.65 -13.28
C ILE A 64 1.22 0.22 -12.03
N VAL A 65 2.26 -0.02 -11.24
CA VAL A 65 2.54 0.74 -10.02
C VAL A 65 3.74 1.64 -10.29
N LYS A 66 3.52 2.95 -10.19
CA LYS A 66 4.60 3.92 -10.31
C LYS A 66 5.43 3.93 -9.05
N GLY A 67 6.73 4.16 -9.21
CA GLY A 67 7.59 4.28 -8.05
C GLY A 67 8.89 5.01 -8.32
N SER A 68 9.57 5.29 -7.21
CA SER A 68 10.92 5.82 -7.18
C SER A 68 11.85 4.79 -6.52
N ARG A 69 12.99 4.53 -7.15
CA ARG A 69 14.03 3.64 -6.63
C ARG A 69 15.16 4.44 -6.04
N VAL A 70 15.53 4.14 -4.80
CA VAL A 70 16.71 4.72 -4.14
C VAL A 70 17.73 3.63 -3.92
N TYR A 71 18.89 3.76 -4.55
CA TYR A 71 20.06 2.93 -4.30
C TYR A 71 20.88 3.49 -3.13
N MET A 72 21.50 2.61 -2.35
CA MET A 72 22.34 3.01 -1.24
C MET A 72 23.35 1.91 -0.88
N SER A 73 24.48 2.30 -0.30
CA SER A 73 25.43 1.33 0.25
C SER A 73 24.80 0.50 1.36
N HIS A 74 25.31 -0.72 1.58
CA HIS A 74 24.90 -1.58 2.69
C HIS A 74 24.92 -0.87 4.05
N ALA A 75 25.95 -0.04 4.32
CA ALA A 75 26.06 0.69 5.58
C ALA A 75 24.94 1.73 5.75
N ALA A 76 24.52 2.39 4.67
CA ALA A 76 23.38 3.31 4.68
C ALA A 76 22.06 2.55 4.88
N ALA A 77 21.88 1.41 4.19
CA ALA A 77 20.70 0.56 4.35
C ALA A 77 20.55 0.05 5.79
N GLN A 78 21.64 -0.40 6.42
CA GLN A 78 21.62 -0.86 7.81
C GLN A 78 21.18 0.26 8.77
N LYS A 79 21.75 1.46 8.63
CA LYS A 79 21.36 2.62 9.45
C LYS A 79 19.89 3.00 9.27
N LEU A 80 19.38 2.93 8.04
CA LEU A 80 17.98 3.19 7.74
C LEU A 80 17.08 2.15 8.44
N ALA A 81 17.39 0.86 8.31
CA ALA A 81 16.65 -0.21 8.95
C ALA A 81 16.62 -0.06 10.48
N GLU A 82 17.77 0.19 11.11
CA GLU A 82 17.86 0.42 12.56
C GLU A 82 17.03 1.64 13.01
N SER A 83 17.01 2.71 12.21
CA SER A 83 16.24 3.91 12.51
C SER A 83 14.74 3.66 12.40
N LEU A 84 14.30 2.92 11.37
CA LEU A 84 12.90 2.53 11.19
C LEU A 84 12.42 1.61 12.31
N SER A 85 13.21 0.60 12.70
CA SER A 85 12.87 -0.29 13.80
C SER A 85 12.69 0.47 15.11
N LYS A 86 13.62 1.36 15.45
CA LYS A 86 13.52 2.19 16.67
C LYS A 86 12.29 3.10 16.64
N LEU A 87 11.95 3.66 15.48
CA LEU A 87 10.76 4.49 15.32
C LEU A 87 9.49 3.66 15.53
N LEU A 88 9.40 2.48 14.92
CA LEU A 88 8.25 1.59 15.07
C LEU A 88 8.08 1.12 16.51
N ASP A 89 9.17 0.73 17.18
CA ASP A 89 9.14 0.33 18.59
C ASP A 89 8.60 1.45 19.48
N LYS A 90 9.03 2.69 19.22
CA LYS A 90 8.57 3.88 19.93
C LYS A 90 7.08 4.16 19.69
N VAL A 91 6.64 4.21 18.43
CA VAL A 91 5.23 4.49 18.07
C VAL A 91 4.32 3.41 18.65
N HIS A 92 4.77 2.15 18.64
CA HIS A 92 4.06 1.05 19.28
C HIS A 92 4.00 1.21 20.81
N SER A 93 5.11 1.56 21.47
CA SER A 93 5.13 1.77 22.92
C SER A 93 4.28 2.95 23.37
N ASP A 94 4.19 3.99 22.53
CA ASP A 94 3.46 5.22 22.82
C ASP A 94 1.94 5.07 22.54
N GLY A 95 1.51 3.92 21.99
CA GLY A 95 0.12 3.65 21.63
C GLY A 95 -0.38 4.48 20.43
N GLU A 96 0.53 5.09 19.68
CA GLU A 96 0.25 5.94 18.52
C GLU A 96 0.21 5.16 17.20
N MET A 97 0.37 3.83 17.24
CA MET A 97 0.16 2.97 16.07
C MET A 97 -1.27 3.12 15.57
N GLU A 98 -1.43 3.47 14.30
CA GLU A 98 -2.74 3.48 13.65
C GLU A 98 -3.40 2.10 13.80
N THR A 99 -4.55 2.08 14.45
CA THR A 99 -5.29 0.85 14.66
C THR A 99 -6.18 0.62 13.44
N TYR A 100 -5.80 -0.33 12.59
CA TYR A 100 -6.68 -0.78 11.52
C TYR A 100 -7.91 -1.45 12.13
N THR A 101 -9.06 -0.78 12.05
CA THR A 101 -10.37 -1.36 12.42
C THR A 101 -11.06 -1.78 11.12
N PRO A 102 -10.98 -3.07 10.74
CA PRO A 102 -11.77 -3.54 9.61
C PRO A 102 -13.24 -3.34 9.96
N VAL A 103 -13.95 -2.58 9.11
CA VAL A 103 -15.41 -2.48 9.20
C VAL A 103 -15.96 -3.87 8.93
N SER A 104 -16.43 -4.55 9.97
CA SER A 104 -17.08 -5.85 9.84
C SER A 104 -18.49 -5.63 9.29
N ASP A 105 -18.63 -5.55 7.97
CA ASP A 105 -19.95 -5.44 7.34
C ASP A 105 -20.57 -6.83 7.15
N HIS A 106 -21.47 -7.21 8.06
CA HIS A 106 -22.70 -7.92 7.73
C HIS A 106 -23.75 -7.71 8.83
N THR A 107 -24.39 -6.54 8.87
CA THR A 107 -25.84 -6.49 9.09
C THR A 107 -26.41 -5.18 8.54
N GLN A 108 -26.97 -5.23 7.33
CA GLN A 108 -28.03 -4.31 6.95
C GLN A 108 -29.24 -4.60 7.87
N SER A 109 -29.69 -3.61 8.62
CA SER A 109 -31.06 -3.58 9.13
C SER A 109 -31.63 -2.18 8.96
N ASN A 110 -32.61 -2.10 8.08
CA ASN A 110 -33.37 -0.91 7.74
C ASN A 110 -34.29 -0.47 8.89
N SER A 111 -34.07 0.74 9.41
CA SER A 111 -35.07 1.75 9.87
C SER A 111 -36.08 1.36 10.98
N PRO A 112 -36.89 2.29 11.59
CA PRO A 112 -37.00 3.74 11.38
C PRO A 112 -36.89 4.59 12.66
N ALA A 113 -36.86 5.91 12.46
CA ALA A 113 -36.96 6.95 13.48
C ALA A 113 -38.13 6.79 14.46
N THR A 114 -37.94 7.10 15.74
CA THR A 114 -39.03 7.55 16.62
C THR A 114 -38.56 8.48 17.74
N LYS A 115 -38.94 9.76 17.57
CA LYS A 115 -39.39 10.77 18.54
C LYS A 115 -38.67 10.94 19.89
N LYS A 116 -38.12 12.16 20.06
CA LYS A 116 -38.06 12.89 21.34
C LYS A 116 -39.40 12.83 22.08
N SER A 117 -39.36 12.59 23.39
CA SER A 117 -40.27 13.09 24.44
C SER A 117 -39.60 12.79 25.79
N LYS A 118 -38.95 13.78 26.41
CA LYS A 118 -39.46 14.69 27.45
C LYS A 118 -39.28 14.10 28.84
#